data_AF-A0A3B3IG36-F1
#
_entry.id   AF-A0A3B3IG36-F1
#
_cell.length_a   1.000
_cell.length_b   1.000
_cell.length_c   1.000
_cell.angle_alpha   90.00
_cell.angle_beta   90.00
_cell.angle_gamma   90.00
#
_symmetry.space_group_name_H-M   'P 1'
#
loop_
_entity.id
_entity.type
_entity.pdbx_description
1 polymer ?
#
loop_
_entity_poly.entity_id
_entity_poly.type
_entity_poly.pdbx_seq_one_letter_code
_entity_poly.pdbx_strand_id
1 'polypeptide(L)'
;MSWDFFVPVCVGDLVKTGGINQYVVQDVVSPKQLPLQLNKFKAALRSQGPLCILEYFDTGYSVLQHFNSVELAVKEDTLELLVKVLHPLV
;
A
#
# COMPACT_ATOMS: atom_id res chain seq x y z
N MET A 1 27.72 10.44 -4.25
CA MET A 1 26.96 9.42 -4.98
C MET A 1 25.49 9.79 -4.86
N SER A 2 24.81 10.14 -5.96
CA SER A 2 23.34 10.24 -5.94
C SER A 2 22.79 8.83 -6.01
N TRP A 3 21.94 8.46 -5.05
CA TRP A 3 21.17 7.23 -5.11
C TRP A 3 19.83 7.60 -5.70
N ASP A 4 19.70 7.49 -7.01
CA ASP A 4 18.44 7.78 -7.69
C ASP A 4 17.45 6.65 -7.37
N PHE A 5 16.42 6.97 -6.59
CA PHE A 5 15.31 6.08 -6.23
C PHE A 5 14.15 6.31 -7.18
N PHE A 6 13.66 5.23 -7.79
CA PHE A 6 12.60 5.29 -8.78
C PHE A 6 11.34 4.61 -8.24
N VAL A 7 10.24 5.36 -8.18
CA VAL A 7 8.91 4.80 -7.90
C VAL A 7 8.24 4.47 -9.25
N PRO A 8 7.98 3.19 -9.55
CA PRO A 8 7.23 2.82 -10.75
C PRO A 8 5.84 3.46 -10.76
N VAL A 9 5.46 4.05 -11.89
CA VAL A 9 4.16 4.74 -12.05
C VAL A 9 3.04 3.77 -12.44
N CYS A 10 3.39 2.66 -13.09
CA CYS A 10 2.44 1.62 -13.48
C CYS A 10 2.28 0.60 -12.35
N VAL A 11 1.02 0.30 -11.97
CA VAL A 11 0.70 -0.71 -10.94
C VAL A 11 1.39 -2.04 -11.22
N GLY A 12 1.40 -2.52 -12.46
CA GLY A 12 2.02 -3.79 -12.83
C GLY A 12 3.55 -3.83 -12.75
N ASP A 13 4.22 -2.68 -12.65
CA ASP A 13 5.68 -2.61 -12.54
C ASP A 13 6.15 -2.72 -11.09
N LEU A 14 5.27 -2.47 -10.12
CA LEU A 14 5.58 -2.61 -8.69
C LEU A 14 5.78 -4.07 -8.26
N VAL A 15 5.29 -5.06 -9.02
CA VAL A 15 5.54 -6.49 -8.76
C VAL A 15 6.81 -7.00 -9.47
N LYS A 16 7.40 -6.20 -10.36
CA LYS A 16 8.56 -6.64 -11.14
C LYS A 16 9.82 -6.41 -10.32
N THR A 17 10.41 -7.49 -9.83
CA THR A 17 11.69 -7.50 -9.10
C THR A 17 12.93 -7.22 -9.99
N GLY A 18 12.74 -6.57 -11.14
CA GLY A 18 13.75 -6.51 -12.21
C GLY A 18 14.61 -5.25 -12.26
N GLY A 19 14.23 -4.18 -11.54
CA GLY A 19 14.93 -2.88 -11.61
C GLY A 19 15.82 -2.59 -10.40
N ILE A 20 17.06 -2.16 -10.64
CA ILE A 20 17.96 -1.64 -9.61
C ILE A 20 17.36 -0.33 -9.05
N ASN A 21 17.33 -0.18 -7.71
CA ASN A 21 16.82 1.00 -7.01
C ASN A 21 15.35 1.36 -7.31
N GLN A 22 14.55 0.36 -7.67
CA GLN A 22 13.11 0.52 -7.83
C GLN A 22 12.37 0.07 -6.59
N TYR A 23 11.32 0.81 -6.22
CA TYR A 23 10.39 0.31 -5.24
C TYR A 23 9.63 -0.89 -5.79
N VAL A 24 9.58 -1.97 -5.00
CA VAL A 24 8.83 -3.17 -5.32
C VAL A 24 7.95 -3.56 -4.14
N VAL A 25 6.74 -4.01 -4.46
CA VAL A 25 5.83 -4.65 -3.52
C VAL A 25 6.36 -6.05 -3.25
N GLN A 26 6.49 -6.39 -1.98
CA GLN A 26 7.05 -7.68 -1.56
C GLN A 26 5.95 -8.74 -1.44
N ASP A 27 4.77 -8.36 -0.96
CA ASP A 27 3.66 -9.28 -0.75
C ASP A 27 2.35 -8.75 -1.33
N VAL A 28 1.73 -9.56 -2.20
CA VAL A 28 0.38 -9.28 -2.72
C VAL A 28 -0.61 -10.13 -1.94
N VAL A 29 -1.25 -9.46 -0.98
CA VAL A 29 -2.22 -10.07 -0.06
C VAL A 29 -3.47 -10.51 -0.81
N SER A 30 -3.88 -11.75 -0.59
CA SER A 30 -5.10 -12.28 -1.20
C SER A 30 -6.36 -11.48 -0.77
N PRO A 31 -7.39 -11.35 -1.64
CA PRO A 31 -8.59 -10.59 -1.32
C PRO A 31 -9.26 -10.95 0.01
N LYS A 32 -9.20 -12.23 0.39
CA LYS A 32 -9.78 -12.75 1.64
C LYS A 32 -9.07 -12.25 2.90
N GLN A 33 -7.80 -11.89 2.79
CA GLN A 33 -6.96 -11.44 3.90
C GLN A 33 -6.91 -9.92 4.03
N LEU A 34 -7.37 -9.18 3.00
CA LEU A 34 -7.32 -7.72 2.98
C LEU A 34 -8.08 -7.06 4.14
N PRO A 35 -9.30 -7.49 4.55
CA PRO A 35 -9.97 -6.89 5.69
C PRO A 35 -9.14 -6.98 6.99
N LEU A 36 -8.44 -8.10 7.19
CA LEU A 36 -7.56 -8.29 8.34
C LEU A 36 -6.33 -7.38 8.26
N GLN A 37 -5.72 -7.26 7.08
CA GLN A 37 -4.54 -6.40 6.90
C GLN A 37 -4.88 -4.92 7.02
N LEU A 38 -6.04 -4.47 6.52
CA LEU A 38 -6.52 -3.10 6.71
C LEU A 38 -6.77 -2.76 8.18
N ASN A 39 -7.27 -3.72 8.97
CA ASN A 39 -7.40 -3.53 10.41
C ASN A 39 -6.04 -3.35 11.10
N LYS A 40 -5.02 -4.10 10.69
CA LYS A 40 -3.64 -3.92 11.18
C LYS A 40 -3.07 -2.57 10.75
N PHE A 41 -3.28 -2.18 9.51
CA PHE A 41 -2.86 -0.87 8.99
C PHE A 41 -3.51 0.28 9.78
N LYS A 42 -4.82 0.19 10.04
CA LYS A 42 -5.55 1.15 10.87
C LYS A 42 -5.01 1.23 12.30
N ALA A 43 -4.60 0.10 12.88
CA ALA A 43 -3.98 0.07 14.19
C ALA A 43 -2.58 0.74 14.16
N ALA A 44 -1.77 0.40 13.15
CA ALA A 44 -0.43 0.97 12.95
C ALA A 44 -0.49 2.50 12.75
N LEU A 45 -1.45 3.00 11.97
CA LEU A 45 -1.64 4.44 11.78
C LEU A 45 -1.92 5.18 13.09
N ARG A 46 -2.66 4.55 14.01
CA ARG A 46 -2.95 5.15 15.33
C ARG A 46 -1.73 5.14 16.25
N SER A 47 -0.89 4.09 16.20
CA SER A 47 0.24 3.93 17.12
C SER A 47 1.55 4.55 16.62
N GLN A 48 1.82 4.45 15.31
CA GLN A 48 3.06 4.89 14.67
C GLN A 48 2.88 6.16 13.84
N GLY A 49 1.63 6.62 13.64
CA GLY A 49 1.33 7.77 12.79
C GLY A 49 1.44 7.45 11.29
N PRO A 50 1.52 8.48 10.42
CA PRO A 50 1.44 8.32 8.97
C PRO A 50 2.61 7.54 8.36
N LEU A 51 3.75 7.45 9.05
CA LEU A 51 4.92 6.69 8.58
C LEU A 51 4.69 5.18 8.47
N CYS A 52 3.63 4.65 9.10
CA CYS A 52 3.25 3.24 8.92
C CYS A 52 2.96 2.87 7.46
N ILE A 53 2.71 3.85 6.57
CA ILE A 53 2.58 3.60 5.13
C ILE A 53 3.79 2.88 4.53
N LEU A 54 4.99 3.08 5.08
CA LEU A 54 6.19 2.39 4.61
C LEU A 54 6.14 0.87 4.88
N GLU A 55 5.42 0.45 5.92
CA GLU A 55 5.20 -0.96 6.26
C GLU A 55 3.96 -1.55 5.58
N TYR A 56 2.93 -0.72 5.35
CA TYR A 56 1.61 -1.17 4.88
C TYR A 56 1.28 -0.80 3.43
N PHE A 57 2.23 -0.24 2.68
CA PHE A 57 2.04 0.09 1.26
C PHE A 57 1.56 -1.12 0.45
N ASP A 58 2.16 -2.29 0.67
CA ASP A 58 1.80 -3.56 0.05
C ASP A 58 0.32 -3.92 0.24
N THR A 59 -0.26 -3.58 1.39
CA THR A 59 -1.70 -3.78 1.65
C THR A 59 -2.55 -2.89 0.76
N GLY A 60 -2.23 -1.60 0.67
CA GLY A 60 -2.93 -0.67 -0.22
C GLY A 60 -2.76 -1.05 -1.69
N TYR A 61 -1.56 -1.47 -2.08
CA TYR A 61 -1.28 -1.98 -3.41
C TYR A 61 -2.10 -3.22 -3.74
N SER A 62 -2.19 -4.18 -2.82
CA SER A 62 -2.94 -5.43 -3.01
C SER A 62 -4.44 -5.17 -3.29
N VAL A 63 -5.02 -4.13 -2.68
CA VAL A 63 -6.39 -3.67 -2.96
C VAL A 63 -6.52 -3.15 -4.39
N LEU A 64 -5.53 -2.38 -4.88
CA LEU A 64 -5.51 -1.90 -6.26
C LEU A 64 -5.33 -3.04 -7.27
N GLN A 65 -4.42 -3.98 -6.99
CA GLN A 65 -4.16 -5.16 -7.81
C GLN A 65 -5.41 -6.03 -7.95
N HIS A 66 -6.20 -6.14 -6.89
CA HIS A 66 -7.42 -6.94 -6.84
C HIS A 66 -8.70 -6.11 -6.93
N PHE A 67 -8.65 -4.88 -7.45
CA PHE A 67 -9.74 -3.91 -7.34
C PHE A 67 -11.10 -4.43 -7.80
N ASN A 68 -11.16 -5.24 -8.86
CA ASN A 68 -12.42 -5.79 -9.37
C ASN A 68 -12.97 -6.96 -8.54
N SER A 69 -12.15 -7.54 -7.66
CA SER A 69 -12.47 -8.75 -6.88
C SER A 69 -12.62 -8.49 -5.38
N VAL A 70 -12.38 -7.26 -4.93
CA VAL A 70 -12.55 -6.85 -3.52
C VAL A 70 -13.90 -6.18 -3.28
N GLU A 71 -14.45 -6.41 -2.10
CA GLU A 71 -15.70 -5.79 -1.64
C GLU A 71 -15.57 -4.26 -1.57
N LEU A 72 -16.69 -3.56 -1.76
CA LEU A 72 -16.71 -2.09 -1.73
C LEU A 72 -16.17 -1.52 -0.42
N ALA A 73 -16.54 -2.12 0.72
CA ALA A 73 -16.09 -1.70 2.05
C ALA A 73 -14.55 -1.69 2.17
N VAL A 74 -13.87 -2.69 1.61
CA VAL A 74 -12.40 -2.78 1.61
C VAL A 74 -11.78 -1.63 0.82
N LYS A 75 -12.41 -1.24 -0.31
CA LYS A 75 -11.94 -0.11 -1.13
C LYS A 75 -12.09 1.21 -0.39
N GLU A 76 -13.25 1.43 0.22
CA GLU A 76 -13.56 2.65 0.98
C GLU A 76 -12.65 2.80 2.20
N ASP A 77 -12.45 1.72 2.97
CA ASP A 77 -11.53 1.70 4.11
C ASP A 77 -10.09 2.00 3.69
N THR A 78 -9.66 1.44 2.55
CA THR A 78 -8.31 1.71 2.01
C THR A 78 -8.16 3.17 1.61
N LEU A 79 -9.14 3.73 0.91
CA LEU A 79 -9.11 5.15 0.52
C LEU A 79 -9.06 6.06 1.75
N GLU A 80 -9.90 5.79 2.76
CA GLU A 80 -9.91 6.57 4.00
C GLU A 80 -8.55 6.52 4.71
N LEU A 81 -7.94 5.33 4.80
CA LEU A 81 -6.62 5.15 5.39
C LEU A 81 -5.54 5.93 4.64
N LEU A 82 -5.53 5.86 3.30
CA LEU A 82 -4.56 6.59 2.48
C LEU A 82 -4.73 8.11 2.62
N VAL A 83 -5.96 8.63 2.64
CA VAL A 83 -6.20 10.07 2.88
C VAL A 83 -5.68 10.50 4.25
N LYS A 84 -5.92 9.70 5.30
CA LYS A 84 -5.43 9.99 6.66
C LYS A 84 -3.90 9.94 6.77
N VAL A 85 -3.26 9.06 6.02
CA VAL A 85 -1.79 9.00 5.94
C VAL A 85 -1.23 10.22 5.21
N LEU A 86 -1.85 10.62 4.11
CA LEU A 86 -1.35 11.71 3.27
C LEU A 86 -1.56 13.09 3.89
N HIS A 87 -2.70 13.32 4.57
CA HIS A 87 -3.01 14.64 5.14
C HIS A 87 -1.90 15.25 6.02
N PRO A 88 -1.20 14.51 6.90
CA PRO A 88 -0.08 15.04 7.67
C PRO A 88 1.27 15.04 6.93
N LEU A 89 1.35 14.49 5.71
CA LEU A 89 2.59 14.40 4.91
C LEU A 89 2.69 15.49 3.82
N VAL A 90 1.62 16.25 3.58
CA VAL A 90 1.52 17.37 2.62
C VAL A 90 1.38 18.68 3.38
#